data_AF-A0A3B8ZN10-F1
#
_entry.id   AF-A0A3B8ZN10-F1
#
_cell.length_a   1.000
_cell.length_b   1.000
_cell.length_c   1.000
_cell.angle_alpha   90.00
_cell.angle_beta   90.00
_cell.angle_gamma   90.00
#
_symmetry.space_group_name_H-M   'P 1'
#
loop_
_entity.id
_entity.type
_entity.pdbx_description
1 polymer ?
#
loop_
_entity_poly.entity_id
_entity_poly.type
_entity_poly.pdbx_seq_one_letter_code
_entity_poly.pdbx_strand_id
1 'polypeptide(L)'
;MSIYFERGDRDSILVEQDFREALGAAFQAVGNPQRVLALPPDHTRSDSRAGHLTGLAYQMLGDRLVDVMPALGTHEAMSESELRYMFGDLPNHLIRVQDWQRDVITLGQVDAEFVSTVTEGIYARPWSAQGNRLLIEGGHDLILSL
;
A
#
# COMPACT_ATOMS: atom_id res chain seq x y z
N MET A 1 -16.68 5.62 9.22
CA MET A 1 -15.32 5.85 8.71
C MET A 1 -14.50 6.34 9.88
N SER A 2 -13.47 5.60 10.29
CA SER A 2 -12.63 5.99 11.42
C SER A 2 -11.51 6.91 10.93
N ILE A 3 -11.39 8.10 11.51
CA ILE A 3 -10.29 9.04 11.26
C ILE A 3 -9.43 9.04 12.53
N TYR A 4 -8.14 8.70 12.40
CA TYR A 4 -7.21 8.64 13.54
C TYR A 4 -6.36 9.91 13.70
N PHE A 5 -6.23 10.69 12.62
CA PHE A 5 -5.52 11.96 12.61
C PHE A 5 -6.16 12.88 11.58
N GLU A 6 -6.35 14.13 11.95
CA GLU A 6 -6.73 15.20 11.05
C GLU A 6 -5.94 16.46 11.42
N ARG A 7 -5.39 17.14 10.42
CA ARG A 7 -4.72 18.42 10.60
C ARG A 7 -4.74 19.18 9.29
N GLY A 8 -5.20 20.41 9.34
CA GLY A 8 -5.18 21.30 8.19
C GLY A 8 -6.16 22.47 8.32
N ASP A 9 -5.76 23.57 7.72
CA ASP A 9 -6.58 24.74 7.43
C ASP A 9 -6.13 25.33 6.07
N ARG A 10 -6.61 26.52 5.72
CA ARG A 10 -6.30 27.17 4.44
C ARG A 10 -4.81 27.43 4.24
N ASP A 11 -4.08 27.68 5.33
CA ASP A 11 -2.71 28.19 5.30
C ASP A 11 -1.69 27.15 5.83
N SER A 12 -2.18 25.97 6.24
CA SER A 12 -1.38 24.88 6.77
C SER A 12 -0.48 24.26 5.70
N ILE A 13 0.81 24.16 6.01
CA ILE A 13 1.78 23.37 5.27
C ILE A 13 2.16 22.17 6.14
N LEU A 14 1.84 20.96 5.67
CA LEU A 14 2.22 19.74 6.38
C LEU A 14 3.73 19.49 6.28
N VAL A 15 4.36 19.37 7.43
CA VAL A 15 5.78 19.07 7.62
C VAL A 15 5.97 17.64 8.10
N GLU A 16 7.22 17.17 8.13
CA GLU A 16 7.55 15.81 8.55
C GLU A 16 6.98 15.45 9.94
N GLN A 17 6.97 16.40 10.87
CA GLN A 17 6.43 16.20 12.21
C GLN A 17 4.94 15.84 12.18
N ASP A 18 4.16 16.44 11.28
CA ASP A 18 2.73 16.13 11.13
C ASP A 18 2.54 14.69 10.63
N PHE A 19 3.40 14.22 9.73
CA PHE A 19 3.36 12.85 9.23
C PHE A 19 3.72 11.83 10.31
N ARG A 20 4.72 12.12 11.14
CA ARG A 20 5.08 11.28 12.29
C ARG A 20 3.95 11.19 13.30
N GLU A 21 3.29 12.31 13.58
CA GLU A 21 2.11 12.35 14.46
C GLU A 21 0.96 11.52 13.89
N ALA A 22 0.66 11.66 12.59
CA ALA A 22 -0.39 10.90 11.92
C ALA A 22 -0.13 9.39 11.93
N LEU A 23 1.10 8.97 11.57
CA LEU A 23 1.50 7.56 11.59
C LEU A 23 1.47 7.00 13.02
N GLY A 24 1.96 7.77 13.99
CA GLY A 24 1.95 7.38 15.41
C GLY A 24 0.54 7.16 15.94
N ALA A 25 -0.37 8.09 15.64
CA ALA A 25 -1.78 7.98 16.02
C ALA A 25 -2.44 6.74 15.38
N ALA A 26 -2.18 6.49 14.10
CA ALA A 26 -2.70 5.30 13.41
C ALA A 26 -2.16 3.99 14.01
N PHE A 27 -0.85 3.89 14.25
CA PHE A 27 -0.25 2.68 14.85
C PHE A 27 -0.73 2.43 16.27
N GLN A 28 -0.91 3.48 17.07
CA GLN A 28 -1.47 3.38 18.42
C GLN A 28 -2.92 2.89 18.39
N ALA A 29 -3.73 3.44 17.48
CA ALA A 29 -5.14 3.07 17.34
C ALA A 29 -5.34 1.60 16.91
N VAL A 30 -4.43 1.07 16.08
CA VAL A 30 -4.44 -0.33 15.65
C VAL A 30 -3.87 -1.28 16.71
N GLY A 31 -3.24 -0.76 17.77
CA GLY A 31 -2.74 -1.57 18.89
C GLY A 31 -1.28 -2.01 18.76
N ASN A 32 -0.41 -1.14 18.22
CA ASN A 32 1.03 -1.37 18.06
C ASN A 32 1.35 -2.63 17.25
N PRO A 33 1.21 -2.58 15.92
CA PRO A 33 1.40 -3.74 15.05
C PRO A 33 2.85 -4.25 15.10
N GLN A 34 3.03 -5.55 14.96
CA GLN A 34 4.31 -6.24 15.09
C GLN A 34 4.85 -6.76 13.76
N ARG A 35 3.99 -6.90 12.74
CA ARG A 35 4.36 -7.39 11.41
C ARG A 35 3.61 -6.63 10.34
N VAL A 36 4.22 -5.56 9.87
CA VAL A 36 3.62 -4.57 8.96
C VAL A 36 4.09 -4.80 7.53
N LEU A 37 3.14 -4.74 6.59
CA LEU A 37 3.37 -4.57 5.16
C LEU A 37 3.01 -3.13 4.79
N ALA A 38 3.93 -2.39 4.16
CA ALA A 38 3.58 -1.13 3.51
C ALA A 38 3.23 -1.36 2.03
N LEU A 39 2.17 -0.71 1.57
CA LEU A 39 1.71 -0.69 0.18
C LEU A 39 1.71 0.75 -0.38
N PRO A 40 2.89 1.32 -0.68
CA PRO A 40 2.98 2.60 -1.37
C PRO A 40 2.64 2.45 -2.86
N PRO A 41 2.35 3.55 -3.59
CA PRO A 41 2.30 3.52 -5.04
C PRO A 41 3.71 3.32 -5.63
N ASP A 42 3.77 3.10 -6.94
CA ASP A 42 5.02 3.02 -7.68
C ASP A 42 5.66 4.40 -7.95
N HIS A 43 6.78 4.40 -8.69
CA HIS A 43 7.52 5.62 -9.00
C HIS A 43 6.73 6.65 -9.83
N THR A 44 5.65 6.24 -10.52
CA THR A 44 4.82 7.18 -11.31
C THR A 44 4.05 8.16 -10.42
N ARG A 45 4.07 7.94 -9.10
CA ARG A 45 3.50 8.80 -8.06
C ARG A 45 4.55 9.32 -7.09
N SER A 46 5.78 9.55 -7.52
CA SER A 46 6.86 10.06 -6.65
C SER A 46 6.52 11.37 -5.93
N ASP A 47 5.69 12.23 -6.54
CA ASP A 47 5.26 13.50 -5.94
C ASP A 47 4.24 13.34 -4.80
N SER A 48 3.73 12.13 -4.55
CA SER A 48 2.79 11.83 -3.46
C SER A 48 3.41 11.92 -2.06
N ARG A 49 4.75 11.95 -1.97
CA ARG A 49 5.52 11.74 -0.73
C ARG A 49 5.32 10.36 -0.08
N ALA A 50 4.67 9.40 -0.72
CA ALA A 50 4.47 8.06 -0.16
C ALA A 50 5.79 7.33 0.11
N GLY A 51 6.82 7.57 -0.70
CA GLY A 51 8.17 7.09 -0.45
C GLY A 51 8.78 7.62 0.85
N HIS A 52 8.62 8.93 1.11
CA HIS A 52 9.01 9.56 2.37
C HIS A 52 8.21 9.01 3.56
N LEU A 53 6.88 8.87 3.43
CA LEU A 53 6.02 8.27 4.46
C LEU A 53 6.42 6.82 4.77
N THR A 54 6.79 6.04 3.75
CA THR A 54 7.29 4.68 3.91
C THR A 54 8.60 4.67 4.70
N GLY A 55 9.51 5.61 4.40
CA GLY A 55 10.76 5.79 5.16
C GLY A 55 10.51 6.18 6.63
N LEU A 56 9.56 7.08 6.90
CA LEU A 56 9.17 7.43 8.27
C LEU A 56 8.56 6.24 9.00
N ALA A 57 7.68 5.47 8.33
CA ALA A 57 7.10 4.26 8.90
C ALA A 57 8.20 3.24 9.24
N TYR A 58 9.20 3.04 8.37
CA TYR A 58 10.36 2.18 8.66
C TYR A 58 11.13 2.66 9.89
N GLN A 59 11.42 3.95 10.01
CA GLN A 59 12.12 4.51 11.18
C GLN A 59 11.35 4.30 12.50
N MET A 60 10.02 4.36 12.45
CA MET A 60 9.17 4.21 13.64
C MET A 60 8.89 2.75 14.01
N LEU A 61 8.76 1.88 13.01
CA LEU A 61 8.43 0.47 13.18
C LEU A 61 9.68 -0.39 13.38
N GLY A 62 10.81 -0.01 12.77
CA GLY A 62 12.04 -0.79 12.73
C GLY A 62 11.80 -2.15 12.08
N ASP A 63 12.30 -3.21 12.73
CA ASP A 63 12.17 -4.60 12.28
C ASP A 63 10.70 -5.09 12.15
N ARG A 64 9.73 -4.33 12.68
CA ARG A 64 8.30 -4.64 12.54
C ARG A 64 7.77 -4.32 11.14
N LEU A 65 8.40 -3.43 10.37
CA LEU A 65 8.09 -3.26 8.95
C LEU A 65 8.86 -4.32 8.17
N VAL A 66 8.18 -5.42 7.86
CA VAL A 66 8.83 -6.63 7.30
C VAL A 66 8.82 -6.66 5.79
N ASP A 67 7.87 -5.96 5.17
CA ASP A 67 7.65 -5.97 3.73
C ASP A 67 7.21 -4.59 3.25
N VAL A 68 7.69 -4.18 2.06
CA VAL A 68 7.21 -3.02 1.31
C VAL A 68 6.94 -3.48 -0.11
N MET A 69 5.68 -3.44 -0.54
CA MET A 69 5.27 -3.88 -1.87
C MET A 69 4.66 -2.71 -2.65
N PRO A 70 5.41 -2.06 -3.55
CA PRO A 70 4.87 -1.02 -4.41
C PRO A 70 3.71 -1.55 -5.23
N ALA A 71 2.58 -0.84 -5.23
CA ALA A 71 1.39 -1.19 -5.99
C ALA A 71 1.55 -0.80 -7.46
N LEU A 72 2.17 -1.69 -8.25
CA LEU A 72 2.48 -1.47 -9.68
C LEU A 72 1.23 -1.51 -10.58
N GLY A 73 0.22 -2.29 -10.20
CA GLY A 73 -0.85 -2.66 -11.12
C GLY A 73 -0.28 -3.48 -12.29
N THR A 74 -0.44 -2.98 -13.52
CA THR A 74 0.08 -3.64 -14.73
C THR A 74 1.44 -3.11 -15.18
N HIS A 75 2.06 -2.19 -14.43
CA HIS A 75 3.34 -1.60 -14.79
C HIS A 75 4.49 -2.60 -14.66
N GLU A 76 5.61 -2.28 -15.31
CA GLU A 76 6.86 -3.03 -15.15
C GLU A 76 7.43 -2.84 -13.74
N ALA A 77 8.26 -3.80 -13.33
CA ALA A 77 8.98 -3.70 -12.07
C ALA A 77 9.88 -2.45 -12.06
N MET A 78 9.86 -1.72 -10.95
CA MET A 78 10.74 -0.57 -10.75
C MET A 78 12.21 -0.98 -10.83
N SER A 79 12.99 -0.24 -11.61
CA SER A 79 14.44 -0.32 -11.64
C SER A 79 15.05 0.07 -10.29
N GLU A 80 16.31 -0.31 -10.06
CA GLU A 80 17.03 0.07 -8.84
C GLU A 80 17.14 1.60 -8.66
N SER A 81 17.28 2.35 -9.76
CA SER A 81 17.28 3.82 -9.73
C SER A 81 15.93 4.40 -9.32
N GLU A 82 14.84 3.83 -9.80
CA GLU A 82 13.48 4.27 -9.43
C GLU A 82 13.16 3.91 -7.99
N LEU A 83 13.58 2.74 -7.52
CA LEU A 83 13.47 2.34 -6.12
C LEU A 83 14.25 3.30 -5.19
N ARG A 84 15.50 3.63 -5.53
CA ARG A 84 16.30 4.61 -4.76
C ARG A 84 15.69 6.00 -4.80
N TYR A 85 15.15 6.42 -5.95
CA TYR A 85 14.49 7.72 -6.07
C TYR A 85 13.22 7.79 -5.21
N MET A 86 12.40 6.73 -5.22
CA MET A 86 11.16 6.67 -4.47
C MET A 86 11.40 6.47 -2.97
N PHE A 87 12.23 5.52 -2.58
CA PHE A 87 12.35 5.05 -1.19
C PHE A 87 13.65 5.45 -0.49
N GLY A 88 14.58 6.13 -1.17
CA GLY A 88 15.85 6.55 -0.62
C GLY A 88 16.70 5.37 -0.12
N ASP A 89 17.08 5.42 1.16
CA ASP A 89 17.95 4.44 1.82
C ASP A 89 17.18 3.25 2.43
N LEU A 90 15.90 3.06 2.07
CA LEU A 90 15.12 1.91 2.54
C LEU A 90 15.84 0.61 2.15
N PRO A 91 16.05 -0.35 3.08
CA PRO A 91 16.76 -1.57 2.76
C PRO A 91 16.08 -2.37 1.64
N ASN A 92 16.82 -2.63 0.55
CA ASN A 92 16.30 -3.36 -0.62
C ASN A 92 15.69 -4.73 -0.29
N HIS A 93 16.13 -5.39 0.79
CA HIS A 93 15.61 -6.70 1.19
C HIS A 93 14.17 -6.66 1.73
N LEU A 94 13.64 -5.47 2.04
CA LEU A 94 12.23 -5.26 2.40
C LEU A 94 11.33 -5.13 1.17
N ILE A 95 11.89 -4.72 0.02
CA ILE A 95 11.11 -4.47 -1.19
C ILE A 95 10.64 -5.79 -1.81
N ARG A 96 9.34 -5.89 -2.08
CA ARG A 96 8.71 -7.01 -2.78
C ARG A 96 8.20 -6.53 -4.13
N VAL A 97 8.76 -7.09 -5.19
CA VAL A 97 8.31 -6.81 -6.56
C VAL A 97 6.99 -7.55 -6.80
N GLN A 98 5.97 -6.83 -7.25
CA GLN A 98 4.66 -7.41 -7.53
C GLN A 98 4.66 -8.14 -8.89
N ASP A 99 4.41 -9.46 -8.91
CA ASP A 99 4.05 -10.21 -10.13
C ASP A 99 2.54 -10.40 -10.19
N TRP A 100 1.84 -9.47 -10.84
CA TRP A 100 0.37 -9.48 -10.94
C TRP A 100 -0.20 -10.67 -11.71
N GLN A 101 0.63 -11.40 -12.48
CA GLN A 101 0.17 -12.56 -13.24
C GLN A 101 0.26 -13.85 -12.41
N ARG A 102 1.29 -13.98 -11.57
CA ARG A 102 1.60 -15.25 -10.88
C ARG A 102 1.32 -15.23 -9.39
N ASP A 103 1.43 -14.07 -8.74
CA ASP A 103 1.32 -13.97 -7.28
C ASP A 103 -0.11 -13.69 -6.81
N VAL A 104 -1.12 -13.95 -7.65
CA VAL A 104 -2.51 -13.67 -7.32
C VAL A 104 -3.26 -14.88 -6.78
N ILE A 105 -4.19 -14.61 -5.86
CA ILE A 105 -5.20 -15.55 -5.37
C ILE A 105 -6.59 -14.94 -5.55
N THR A 106 -7.59 -15.80 -5.76
CA THR A 106 -8.99 -15.38 -5.88
C THR A 106 -9.60 -15.23 -4.49
N LEU A 107 -10.01 -14.02 -4.13
CA LEU A 107 -10.61 -13.69 -2.82
C LEU A 107 -12.14 -13.84 -2.85
N GLY A 108 -12.72 -13.79 -4.05
CA GLY A 108 -14.14 -13.92 -4.28
C GLY A 108 -14.48 -13.66 -5.74
N GLN A 109 -15.78 -13.58 -6.02
CA GLN A 109 -16.29 -13.24 -7.34
C GLN A 109 -17.34 -12.15 -7.22
N VAL A 110 -17.38 -11.28 -8.22
CA VAL A 110 -18.48 -10.35 -8.43
C VAL A 110 -19.52 -11.05 -9.31
N ASP A 111 -20.77 -11.01 -8.87
CA ASP A 111 -21.87 -11.77 -9.50
C ASP A 111 -22.11 -11.34 -10.96
N ALA A 112 -22.42 -12.32 -11.80
CA ALA A 112 -22.64 -12.12 -13.24
C ALA A 112 -23.72 -11.08 -13.55
N GLU A 113 -24.78 -11.01 -12.73
CA GLU A 113 -25.86 -10.04 -12.88
C GLU A 113 -25.34 -8.60 -12.69
N PHE A 114 -24.57 -8.36 -11.64
CA PHE A 114 -23.94 -7.06 -11.41
C PHE A 114 -22.96 -6.73 -12.53
N VAL A 115 -22.10 -7.67 -12.91
CA VAL A 115 -21.11 -7.46 -13.99
C VAL A 115 -21.81 -7.15 -15.31
N SER A 116 -22.85 -7.88 -15.67
CA SER A 116 -23.66 -7.60 -16.86
C SER A 116 -24.29 -6.22 -16.81
N THR A 117 -24.78 -5.80 -15.64
CA THR A 117 -25.40 -4.48 -15.47
C THR A 117 -24.39 -3.35 -15.66
N VAL A 118 -23.24 -3.40 -14.98
CA VAL A 118 -22.22 -2.34 -15.04
C VAL A 118 -21.43 -2.32 -16.35
N THR A 119 -21.50 -3.41 -17.13
CA THR A 119 -20.89 -3.50 -18.47
C THR A 119 -21.91 -3.39 -19.60
N GLU A 120 -23.17 -3.03 -19.30
CA GLU A 120 -24.25 -2.88 -20.29
C GLU A 120 -24.43 -4.13 -21.19
N GLY A 121 -24.24 -5.31 -20.61
CA GLY A 121 -24.38 -6.60 -21.29
C GLY A 121 -23.15 -7.03 -22.11
N ILE A 122 -22.07 -6.25 -22.15
CA ILE A 122 -20.82 -6.61 -22.84
C ILE A 122 -20.18 -7.85 -22.20
N TYR A 123 -20.28 -8.00 -20.88
CA TYR A 123 -19.75 -9.14 -20.15
C TYR A 123 -20.76 -9.68 -19.13
N ALA A 124 -21.23 -10.92 -19.33
CA ALA A 124 -22.30 -11.53 -18.53
C ALA A 124 -21.83 -12.80 -17.79
N ARG A 125 -20.60 -12.80 -17.26
CA ARG A 125 -20.05 -13.90 -16.45
C ARG A 125 -19.59 -13.37 -15.09
N PRO A 126 -19.48 -14.23 -14.05
CA PRO A 126 -18.87 -13.82 -12.79
C PRO A 126 -17.43 -13.34 -13.02
N TRP A 127 -17.04 -12.27 -12.33
CA TRP A 127 -15.69 -11.71 -12.44
C TRP A 127 -14.88 -12.03 -11.17
N SER A 128 -13.74 -12.70 -11.34
CA SER A 128 -12.88 -13.07 -10.21
C SER A 128 -12.17 -11.85 -9.63
N ALA A 129 -12.45 -11.54 -8.36
CA ALA A 129 -11.71 -10.53 -7.60
C ALA A 129 -10.42 -11.18 -7.07
N GLN A 130 -9.30 -10.83 -7.69
CA GLN A 130 -7.99 -11.39 -7.37
C GLN A 130 -7.09 -10.33 -6.73
N GLY A 131 -6.28 -10.75 -5.76
CA GLY A 131 -5.30 -9.90 -5.08
C GLY A 131 -3.98 -10.62 -4.88
N ASN A 132 -2.91 -9.89 -4.57
CA ASN A 132 -1.60 -10.48 -4.32
C ASN A 132 -1.66 -11.35 -3.05
N ARG A 133 -1.14 -12.58 -3.13
CA ARG A 133 -1.15 -13.57 -2.04
C ARG A 133 -0.45 -13.07 -0.78
N LEU A 134 0.56 -12.21 -0.91
CA LEU A 134 1.29 -11.65 0.23
C LEU A 134 0.35 -10.88 1.17
N LEU A 135 -0.72 -10.27 0.65
CA LEU A 135 -1.72 -9.55 1.46
C LEU A 135 -2.50 -10.46 2.41
N ILE A 136 -2.59 -11.75 2.10
CA ILE A 136 -3.43 -12.72 2.82
C ILE A 136 -2.56 -13.76 3.55
N GLU A 137 -1.54 -14.26 2.88
CA GLU A 137 -0.67 -15.34 3.34
C GLU A 137 0.62 -14.83 4.01
N GLY A 138 0.91 -13.53 3.93
CA GLY A 138 2.14 -12.93 4.49
C GLY A 138 2.17 -12.82 6.02
N GLY A 139 1.02 -13.06 6.68
CA GLY A 139 0.88 -13.06 8.13
C GLY A 139 0.97 -11.67 8.76
N HIS A 140 0.77 -10.61 7.98
CA HIS A 140 0.82 -9.23 8.47
C HIS A 140 -0.36 -8.92 9.39
N ASP A 141 -0.08 -8.24 10.50
CA ASP A 141 -1.11 -7.74 11.43
C ASP A 141 -1.56 -6.30 11.11
N LEU A 142 -0.81 -5.62 10.23
CA LEU A 142 -1.23 -4.37 9.61
C LEU A 142 -0.76 -4.30 8.15
N ILE A 143 -1.69 -3.91 7.27
CA ILE A 143 -1.38 -3.43 5.92
C ILE A 143 -1.50 -1.90 5.93
N LEU A 144 -0.37 -1.23 5.77
CA LEU A 144 -0.27 0.22 5.69
C LEU A 144 -0.29 0.67 4.22
N SER A 145 -1.47 0.99 3.71
CA SER A 145 -1.63 1.59 2.37
C SER A 145 -1.27 3.07 2.43
N LEU A 146 -0.34 3.52 1.58
CA LEU A 146 0.21 4.88 1.56
C LEU A 146 0.00 5.55 0.20
#